data_AF-A0A8T7JZ70-F1
#
_entry.id   AF-A0A8T7JZ70-F1
#
_cell.length_a   1.000
_cell.length_b   1.000
_cell.length_c   1.000
_cell.angle_alpha   90.00
_cell.angle_beta   90.00
_cell.angle_gamma   90.00
#
_symmetry.space_group_name_H-M   'P 1'
#
loop_
_entity.id
_entity.type
_entity.pdbx_description
1 polymer ?
#
loop_
_entity_poly.entity_id
_entity_poly.type
_entity_poly.pdbx_seq_one_letter_code
_entity_poly.pdbx_strand_id
1 'polypeptide(L)' 'MIPVLDAVELDEIRDDFPILHQQVHGKPLVYLDNAATSQKPRVVIEALNDYYARYNANVHRG' A
#
# COMPACT_ATOMS: atom_id res chain seq x y z
N MET A 1 -22.62 -4.63 -12.45
CA MET A 1 -22.94 -3.67 -11.36
C MET A 1 -21.67 -3.49 -10.57
N ILE A 2 -21.14 -2.27 -10.48
CA ILE A 2 -19.95 -1.98 -9.67
C ILE A 2 -20.42 -1.93 -8.21
N PRO A 3 -19.80 -2.68 -7.28
CA PRO A 3 -20.14 -2.58 -5.87
C PRO A 3 -19.81 -1.17 -5.37
N VAL A 4 -20.76 -0.57 -4.66
CA VAL A 4 -20.54 0.70 -3.96
C VAL A 4 -20.06 0.34 -2.56
N LEU A 5 -18.87 0.80 -2.21
CA LEU A 5 -18.32 0.65 -0.86
C LEU A 5 -19.07 1.58 0.09
N ASP A 6 -19.40 1.10 1.28
CA ASP A 6 -19.82 1.98 2.35
C ASP A 6 -18.63 2.70 3.01
N ALA A 7 -18.91 3.56 3.99
CA ALA A 7 -17.87 4.34 4.66
C ALA A 7 -16.92 3.45 5.50
N VAL A 8 -17.44 2.36 6.07
CA VAL A 8 -16.64 1.43 6.89
C VAL A 8 -15.69 0.66 5.99
N GLU A 9 -16.18 0.10 4.89
CA GLU A 9 -15.37 -0.61 3.91
C GLU A 9 -14.29 0.31 3.30
N LEU A 10 -14.61 1.59 3.08
CA LEU A 10 -13.64 2.56 2.58
C LEU A 10 -12.53 2.86 3.59
N ASP A 11 -12.87 3.01 4.88
CA ASP A 11 -11.89 3.27 5.93
C ASP A 11 -10.97 2.05 6.14
N GLU A 12 -11.51 0.82 6.08
CA GLU A 12 -10.72 -0.42 6.13
C GLU A 12 -9.70 -0.49 4.98
N ILE A 13 -10.12 -0.13 3.75
CA ILE A 13 -9.21 -0.09 2.61
C ILE A 13 -8.14 0.99 2.81
N ARG A 14 -8.47 2.16 3.39
CA ARG A 14 -7.49 3.23 3.64
C ARG A 14 -6.45 2.81 4.66
N ASP A 15 -6.86 2.07 5.70
CA ASP A 15 -5.97 1.55 6.73
C ASP A 15 -4.92 0.59 6.17
N ASP A 16 -5.17 -0.04 5.02
CA ASP A 16 -4.18 -0.85 4.34
C ASP A 16 -3.03 -0.06 3.70
N PHE A 17 -3.13 1.26 3.57
CA PHE A 17 -2.09 2.11 2.99
C PHE A 17 -1.47 3.04 4.06
N PRO A 18 -0.42 2.58 4.79
CA PRO A 18 0.10 3.31 5.95
C PRO A 18 0.50 4.77 5.67
N ILE A 19 0.97 5.05 4.45
CA ILE A 19 1.38 6.41 4.05
C ILE A 19 0.22 7.41 4.07
N LEU A 20 -1.03 6.98 3.91
CA LEU A 20 -2.20 7.87 3.91
C LEU A 20 -2.50 8.47 5.29
N HIS A 21 -1.90 7.95 6.36
CA HIS A 21 -2.01 8.51 7.71
C HIS A 21 -0.93 9.58 8.01
N GLN A 22 -0.07 9.91 7.05
CA GLN A 22 0.94 10.96 7.22
C GLN A 22 0.34 12.36 7.13
N GLN A 23 1.06 13.33 7.72
CA GLN A 23 0.81 14.74 7.54
C GLN A 23 1.89 15.40 6.68
N VAL A 24 1.49 16.28 5.78
CA VAL A 24 2.36 17.10 4.94
C VAL A 24 2.03 18.56 5.22
N HIS A 25 3.02 19.34 5.65
CA HIS A 25 2.84 20.73 6.08
C HIS A 25 1.74 20.90 7.15
N GLY A 26 1.64 19.96 8.09
CA GLY A 26 0.66 19.97 9.18
C GLY A 26 -0.78 19.66 8.76
N LYS A 27 -0.99 19.11 7.56
CA LYS A 27 -2.30 18.71 7.04
C LYS A 27 -2.31 17.24 6.64
N PRO A 28 -3.45 16.52 6.73
CA PRO A 28 -3.55 15.15 6.25
C PRO A 28 -3.15 15.04 4.78
N LEU A 29 -2.43 13.97 4.43
CA LEU A 29 -2.05 13.70 3.05
C LEU A 29 -3.30 13.44 2.18
N VAL A 30 -3.43 14.22 1.11
CA VAL A 30 -4.40 13.97 0.02
C VAL A 30 -3.60 13.69 -1.25
N TYR A 31 -3.44 12.42 -1.59
CA TYR A 31 -2.60 11.98 -2.71
C TYR A 31 -3.44 11.83 -4.00
N LEU A 32 -3.37 12.84 -4.88
CA LEU A 32 -4.12 12.89 -6.15
C LEU A 32 -3.26 12.68 -7.40
N ASP A 33 -2.06 12.11 -7.24
CA ASP A 33 -1.12 11.86 -8.34
C ASP A 33 -0.96 10.36 -8.67
N ASN A 34 -2.06 9.61 -8.54
CA ASN A 34 -2.07 8.16 -8.74
C ASN A 34 -1.70 7.72 -10.17
N ALA A 35 -1.82 8.63 -11.15
CA ALA A 35 -1.43 8.37 -12.53
C ALA A 35 0.09 8.31 -12.72
N ALA A 36 0.87 9.01 -11.89
CA ALA A 36 2.32 8.93 -11.91
C ALA A 36 2.82 7.65 -11.19
N THR A 37 2.28 7.35 -10.01
CA THR A 37 2.51 6.09 -9.29
C THR A 37 1.44 5.87 -8.22
N SER A 38 1.24 4.62 -7.80
CA SER A 38 0.29 4.27 -6.74
C SER A 38 0.97 4.02 -5.40
N GLN A 39 0.28 4.35 -4.31
CA GLN A 39 0.67 3.93 -2.96
C GLN A 39 0.57 2.41 -2.82
N LYS A 40 1.35 1.84 -1.89
CA LYS A 40 1.43 0.39 -1.71
C LYS A 40 0.70 -0.03 -0.44
N PRO A 41 -0.20 -1.03 -0.51
CA PRO A 41 -0.83 -1.55 0.68
C PRO A 41 0.17 -2.38 1.50
N ARG A 42 -0.11 -2.57 2.79
CA ARG A 42 0.75 -3.29 3.74
C ARG A 42 1.12 -4.69 3.26
N VAL A 43 0.16 -5.44 2.71
CA VAL A 43 0.40 -6.80 2.21
C VAL A 43 1.51 -6.87 1.14
N VAL A 44 1.63 -5.85 0.29
CA VAL A 44 2.67 -5.78 -0.74
C VAL A 44 4.03 -5.47 -0.11
N ILE A 45 4.05 -4.55 0.86
CA ILE A 45 5.26 -4.20 1.61
C ILE A 45 5.77 -5.41 2.39
N GLU A 46 4.87 -6.12 3.07
CA GLU A 46 5.19 -7.31 3.86
C GLU A 46 5.68 -8.46 2.99
N ALA A 47 5.11 -8.68 1.81
CA ALA A 47 5.59 -9.70 0.89
C ALA A 47 7.04 -9.44 0.44
N LEU A 48 7.38 -8.18 0.14
CA LEU A 48 8.75 -7.79 -0.19
C LEU A 48 9.70 -7.97 0.99
N ASN A 49 9.29 -7.53 2.18
CA ASN A 49 10.07 -7.70 3.40
C ASN A 49 10.31 -9.18 3.71
N ASP A 50 9.29 -10.03 3.56
CA ASP A 50 9.37 -11.46 3.82
C ASP A 50 10.35 -12.15 2.87
N TYR A 51 10.26 -11.82 1.57
CA TYR A 51 11.20 -12.30 0.56
C TYR A 51 12.63 -11.93 0.90
N TYR A 52 12.91 -10.65 1.17
CA TYR A 52 14.27 -10.20 1.46
C TYR A 52 14.81 -10.73 2.79
N ALA A 53 13.95 -10.95 3.78
CA ALA A 53 14.37 -11.48 5.07
C ALA A 53 14.61 -13.01 5.05
N ARG A 54 13.91 -13.77 4.21
CA ARG A 54 13.86 -15.25 4.33
C ARG A 54 14.24 -16.02 3.08
N TYR A 55 13.99 -15.49 1.89
CA TYR A 55 14.06 -16.26 0.64
C TYR A 55 15.01 -15.66 -0.41
N ASN A 56 15.64 -14.52 -0.13
CA ASN A 56 16.50 -13.87 -1.09
C ASN A 56 17.67 -14.78 -1.51
N ALA A 57 17.64 -15.15 -2.78
CA ALA A 57 18.66 -15.93 -3.45
C ALA A 57 18.58 -15.64 -4.95
N ASN A 58 19.66 -15.94 -5.67
CA ASN A 58 19.61 -15.91 -7.13
C ASN A 58 18.59 -16.94 -7.63
N VAL A 59 17.78 -16.57 -8.62
CA VAL A 59 16.62 -17.36 -9.06
C VAL A 59 17.01 -18.60 -9.87
N HIS A 60 18.20 -18.59 -10.48
CA HIS A 60 18.75 -19.73 -11.21
C HIS A 60 19.66 -20.55 -10.29
N ARG A 61 19.51 -21.88 -10.32
CA ARG A 61 20.41 -22.83 -9.63
C ARG A 61 21.49 -23.38 -10.58
N GLY A 62 22.03 -22.51 -11.43
CA GLY A 62 22.76 -22.92 -12.65
C GLY A 62 21.83 -23.09 -13.84
#